data_AF-A0A3A6U3K7-F1
#
_entry.id   AF-A0A3A6U3K7-F1
#
_cell.length_a   1.000
_cell.length_b   1.000
_cell.length_c   1.000
_cell.angle_alpha   90.00
_cell.angle_beta   90.00
_cell.angle_gamma   90.00
#
_symmetry.space_group_name_H-M   'P 1'
#
loop_
_entity.id
_entity.type
_entity.pdbx_description
1 polymer ?
#
loop_
_entity_poly.entity_id
_entity_poly.type
_entity_poly.pdbx_seq_one_letter_code
_entity_poly.pdbx_strand_id
1 'polypeptide(L)'
;MKRLIICNDNKLTVCTQAISSGDIVEKYTPIFSLTKESDHELTLELSGIARGYYIIPSELSSSQEKAAHLITLLTRAEESQVTDMHKILNSFVSGKITSGSMFNFENDGSFKREPEEAYNLINKI
;
A
#
# COMPACT_ATOMS: atom_id res chain seq x y z
N MET A 1 -8.04 6.58 -9.52
CA MET A 1 -8.05 5.13 -9.23
C MET A 1 -7.61 4.96 -7.79
N LYS A 2 -8.43 4.38 -6.93
CA LYS A 2 -8.11 4.24 -5.51
C LYS A 2 -7.12 3.09 -5.25
N ARG A 3 -6.54 3.07 -4.06
CA ARG A 3 -5.72 1.97 -3.53
C ARG A 3 -6.31 1.49 -2.22
N LEU A 4 -6.06 0.23 -1.91
CA LEU A 4 -6.49 -0.39 -0.68
C LEU A 4 -5.33 -1.20 -0.12
N ILE A 5 -5.08 -1.08 1.19
CA ILE A 5 -4.21 -2.00 1.93
C ILE A 5 -5.09 -2.77 2.90
N ILE A 6 -4.97 -4.10 2.88
CA ILE A 6 -5.63 -5.01 3.82
C ILE A 6 -4.53 -5.66 4.66
N CYS A 7 -4.63 -5.55 5.98
CA CYS A 7 -3.71 -6.19 6.91
C CYS A 7 -4.47 -7.26 7.71
N ASN A 8 -4.17 -8.53 7.45
CA ASN A 8 -4.73 -9.68 8.16
C ASN A 8 -3.61 -10.50 8.76
N ASP A 9 -3.60 -10.59 10.08
CA ASP A 9 -2.60 -11.29 10.88
C ASP A 9 -1.18 -10.88 10.49
N ASN A 10 -0.45 -11.80 9.88
CA ASN A 10 0.93 -11.60 9.45
C ASN A 10 1.05 -11.23 7.97
N LYS A 11 -0.03 -10.84 7.29
CA LYS A 11 -0.03 -10.53 5.86
C LYS A 11 -0.62 -9.16 5.56
N LEU A 12 0.16 -8.33 4.87
CA LEU A 12 -0.29 -7.09 4.25
C LEU A 12 -0.50 -7.33 2.76
N THR A 13 -1.66 -6.97 2.22
CA THR A 13 -1.98 -7.06 0.80
C THR A 13 -2.31 -5.68 0.25
N VAL A 14 -1.65 -5.29 -0.84
CA VAL A 14 -1.88 -4.03 -1.54
C VAL A 14 -2.69 -4.29 -2.80
N CYS A 15 -3.78 -3.55 -2.95
CA CYS A 15 -4.72 -3.67 -4.04
C CYS A 15 -4.92 -2.33 -4.76
N THR A 16 -5.27 -2.41 -6.05
CA THR A 16 -5.69 -1.25 -6.85
C THR A 16 -7.15 -1.40 -7.26
N GLN A 17 -7.88 -0.30 -7.31
CA GLN A 17 -9.22 -0.28 -7.87
C GLN A 17 -9.18 -0.69 -9.35
N ALA A 18 -9.92 -1.73 -9.72
CA ALA A 18 -10.14 -2.10 -11.10
C ALA A 18 -11.15 -1.16 -11.75
N ILE A 19 -10.85 -0.68 -12.96
CA ILE A 19 -11.83 0.04 -13.78
C ILE A 19 -12.66 -1.01 -14.49
N SER A 20 -13.89 -1.20 -14.03
CA SER A 20 -14.91 -2.01 -14.71
C SER A 20 -15.99 -1.08 -15.22
N SER A 21 -16.22 -1.05 -16.54
CA SER A 21 -17.34 -0.33 -17.12
C SER A 21 -18.65 -1.06 -16.78
N GLY A 22 -19.42 -0.52 -15.83
CA GLY A 22 -20.78 -1.00 -15.52
C GLY A 22 -20.99 -1.59 -14.12
N ASP A 23 -19.96 -1.70 -13.29
CA ASP A 23 -20.12 -2.15 -11.90
C ASP A 23 -20.44 -0.98 -10.96
N ILE A 24 -21.50 -1.14 -10.14
CA ILE A 24 -21.86 -0.21 -9.05
C ILE A 24 -20.90 -0.38 -7.84
N VAL A 25 -20.18 -1.51 -7.78
CA VAL A 25 -19.32 -1.88 -6.65
C VAL A 25 -17.85 -1.67 -7.01
N GLU A 26 -17.11 -0.93 -6.17
CA GLU A 26 -15.66 -0.80 -6.31
C GLU A 26 -14.98 -2.17 -6.15
N LYS A 27 -14.41 -2.69 -7.23
CA LYS A 27 -13.61 -3.92 -7.20
C LYS A 27 -12.14 -3.57 -7.00
N TYR A 28 -11.49 -4.24 -6.05
CA TYR A 28 -10.06 -4.10 -5.78
C TYR A 28 -9.33 -5.37 -6.20
N THR A 29 -8.28 -5.21 -7.01
CA THR A 29 -7.45 -6.32 -7.49
C THR A 29 -6.11 -6.30 -6.74
N PRO A 30 -5.70 -7.44 -6.13
CA PRO A 30 -4.39 -7.54 -5.48
C PRO A 30 -3.23 -7.35 -6.46
N ILE A 31 -2.24 -6.56 -6.05
CA ILE A 31 -1.00 -6.31 -6.81
C ILE A 31 0.16 -7.05 -6.17
N PHE A 32 0.32 -6.92 -4.86
CA PHE A 32 1.34 -7.66 -4.13
C PHE A 32 0.92 -7.88 -2.69
N SER A 33 1.59 -8.82 -2.03
CA SER A 33 1.48 -9.00 -0.60
C SER A 33 2.84 -9.15 0.05
N LEU A 34 2.94 -8.65 1.27
CA LEU A 34 4.07 -8.82 2.16
C LEU A 34 3.63 -9.67 3.34
N THR A 35 4.23 -10.85 3.51
CA THR A 35 3.98 -11.74 4.64
C THR A 35 5.14 -11.64 5.63
N LYS A 36 4.84 -11.54 6.91
CA LYS A 36 5.79 -11.54 8.02
C LYS A 36 5.87 -12.97 8.57
N GLU A 37 6.91 -13.71 8.21
CA GLU A 37 7.12 -15.09 8.66
C GLU A 37 7.68 -15.11 10.10
N SER A 38 8.51 -14.12 10.43
CA SER A 38 9.05 -13.88 11.76
C SER A 38 9.37 -12.39 11.96
N ASP A 39 9.90 -11.99 13.12
CA ASP A 39 10.29 -10.60 13.37
C ASP A 39 11.37 -10.04 12.44
N HIS A 40 12.15 -10.92 11.80
CA HIS A 40 13.25 -10.54 10.91
C HIS A 40 13.07 -11.05 9.48
N GLU A 41 11.99 -11.78 9.20
CA GLU A 41 11.77 -12.41 7.91
C GLU A 41 10.46 -11.94 7.27
N LEU A 42 10.62 -11.34 6.09
CA LEU A 42 9.52 -10.81 5.28
C LEU A 42 9.60 -11.43 3.88
N THR A 43 8.47 -11.93 3.40
CA THR A 43 8.34 -12.50 2.05
C THR A 43 7.43 -11.61 1.21
N LEU A 44 7.94 -11.13 0.08
CA LEU A 44 7.17 -10.36 -0.90
C LEU A 44 6.70 -11.27 -2.03
N GLU A 45 5.41 -11.25 -2.33
CA GLU A 45 4.82 -11.94 -3.47
C GLU A 45 4.06 -10.97 -4.38
N LEU A 46 4.39 -10.96 -5.68
CA LEU A 46 3.61 -10.28 -6.70
C LEU A 46 2.45 -11.15 -7.17
N SER A 47 1.28 -10.54 -7.36
CA SER A 47 0.15 -11.19 -8.03
C SER A 47 0.49 -11.51 -9.49
N GLY A 48 -0.21 -12.50 -10.06
CA GLY A 48 0.03 -12.92 -11.46
C GLY A 48 -0.09 -11.76 -12.46
N ILE A 49 -1.02 -10.84 -12.21
CA ILE A 49 -1.19 -9.63 -13.03
C ILE A 49 0.04 -8.73 -12.85
N ALA A 50 0.46 -8.45 -11.61
CA ALA A 50 1.54 -7.51 -11.33
C ALA A 50 2.91 -7.93 -11.89
N ARG A 51 3.19 -9.24 -11.96
CA ARG A 51 4.49 -9.77 -12.46
C ARG A 51 4.83 -9.33 -13.88
N GLY A 52 3.84 -9.04 -14.71
CA GLY A 52 4.05 -8.56 -16.08
C GLY A 52 4.22 -7.04 -16.22
N TYR A 53 3.91 -6.27 -15.17
CA TYR A 53 3.86 -4.80 -15.24
C TYR A 53 4.90 -4.10 -14.35
N TYR A 54 5.33 -4.75 -13.27
CA TYR A 54 6.27 -4.15 -12.32
C TYR A 54 7.61 -4.88 -12.37
N ILE A 55 8.67 -4.11 -12.57
CA ILE A 55 10.04 -4.59 -12.47
C ILE A 55 10.56 -4.16 -11.11
N ILE A 56 11.01 -5.13 -10.31
CA ILE A 56 11.65 -4.86 -9.04
C ILE A 56 13.17 -4.83 -9.28
N PRO A 57 13.85 -3.71 -8.99
CA PRO A 57 15.30 -3.63 -9.15
C PRO A 57 16.01 -4.68 -8.30
N SER A 58 17.04 -5.33 -8.85
CA SER A 58 17.74 -6.44 -8.21
C SER A 58 18.66 -5.98 -7.07
N GLU A 59 19.03 -4.70 -7.06
CA GLU A 59 19.82 -4.02 -6.03
C GLU A 59 19.05 -3.85 -4.71
N LEU A 60 17.72 -3.93 -4.71
CA LEU A 60 16.93 -3.86 -3.49
C LEU A 60 17.12 -5.15 -2.68
N SER A 61 17.65 -5.01 -1.48
CA SER A 61 18.13 -6.14 -0.68
C SER A 61 16.99 -6.83 0.10
N SER A 62 16.05 -6.06 0.64
CA SER A 62 15.01 -6.55 1.53
C SER A 62 13.62 -6.55 0.89
N SER A 63 12.75 -7.47 1.34
CA SER A 63 11.35 -7.49 0.91
C SER A 63 10.59 -6.21 1.29
N GLN A 64 10.99 -5.52 2.36
CA GLN A 64 10.43 -4.23 2.74
C GLN A 64 10.80 -3.12 1.76
N GLU A 65 12.07 -3.01 1.37
CA GLU A 65 12.52 -2.05 0.35
C GLU A 65 11.81 -2.27 -0.98
N LYS A 66 11.69 -3.53 -1.40
CA LYS A 66 10.95 -3.91 -2.61
C LYS A 66 9.48 -3.53 -2.52
N ALA A 67 8.82 -3.77 -1.38
CA ALA A 67 7.44 -3.36 -1.15
C ALA A 67 7.27 -1.83 -1.19
N ALA A 68 8.19 -1.07 -0.58
CA ALA A 68 8.17 0.39 -0.62
C ALA A 68 8.34 0.92 -2.04
N HIS A 69 9.27 0.36 -2.81
CA HIS A 69 9.46 0.69 -4.22
C HIS A 69 8.18 0.43 -5.04
N LEU A 70 7.52 -0.71 -4.85
CA LEU A 70 6.24 -1.01 -5.51
C LEU A 70 5.14 0.01 -5.15
N ILE A 71 5.08 0.46 -3.89
CA ILE A 71 4.15 1.52 -3.48
C ILE A 71 4.48 2.82 -4.21
N THR A 72 5.75 3.20 -4.32
CA THR A 72 6.20 4.38 -5.07
C THR A 72 5.73 4.32 -6.52
N LEU A 73 5.95 3.18 -7.21
CA LEU A 73 5.48 2.97 -8.59
C LEU A 73 3.94 3.06 -8.69
N LEU A 74 3.22 2.43 -7.76
CA LEU A 74 1.75 2.40 -7.74
C LEU A 74 1.12 3.79 -7.53
N THR A 75 1.80 4.65 -6.79
CA THR A 75 1.34 5.98 -6.40
C THR A 75 1.89 7.09 -7.29
N ARG A 76 2.91 6.77 -8.11
CA ARG A 76 3.70 7.76 -8.88
C ARG A 76 4.30 8.85 -8.00
N ALA A 77 4.56 8.52 -6.73
CA ALA A 77 5.27 9.39 -5.82
C ALA A 77 6.72 9.55 -6.30
N GLU A 78 7.34 10.68 -5.96
CA GLU A 78 8.79 10.80 -6.12
C GLU A 78 9.51 9.81 -5.19
N GLU A 79 10.69 9.33 -5.56
CA GLU A 79 11.41 8.36 -4.71
C GLU A 79 11.75 8.89 -3.30
N SER A 80 11.87 10.22 -3.17
CA SER A 80 12.10 10.87 -1.87
C SER A 80 10.83 11.01 -1.02
N GLN A 81 9.65 10.76 -1.60
CA GLN A 81 8.37 11.05 -0.98
C GLN A 81 7.80 9.84 -0.23
N VAL A 82 7.57 10.02 1.07
CA VAL A 82 6.93 9.02 1.94
C VAL A 82 5.42 9.28 2.03
N THR A 83 4.64 8.57 1.21
CA THR A 83 3.16 8.64 1.22
C THR A 83 2.54 7.94 2.44
N ASP A 84 1.24 8.11 2.66
CA ASP A 84 0.55 7.44 3.78
C ASP A 84 0.53 5.91 3.61
N MET A 85 0.49 5.39 2.38
CA MET A 85 0.68 3.96 2.11
C MET A 85 2.03 3.44 2.62
N HIS A 86 3.13 4.20 2.43
CA HIS A 86 4.44 3.82 2.96
C HIS A 86 4.45 3.79 4.50
N LYS A 87 3.74 4.72 5.14
CA LYS A 87 3.61 4.74 6.62
C LYS A 87 2.86 3.52 7.13
N ILE A 88 1.83 3.06 6.42
CA ILE A 88 1.10 1.83 6.75
C ILE A 88 1.97 0.58 6.58
N LEU A 89 2.75 0.49 5.49
CA LEU A 89 3.75 -0.57 5.31
C LEU A 89 4.72 -0.63 6.49
N ASN A 90 5.31 0.51 6.88
CA ASN A 90 6.27 0.56 7.99
C ASN A 90 5.61 0.20 9.32
N SER A 91 4.38 0.66 9.55
CA SER A 91 3.61 0.33 10.75
C SER A 91 3.33 -1.18 10.84
N PHE A 92 2.99 -1.83 9.72
CA PHE A 92 2.81 -3.28 9.64
C PHE A 92 4.10 -4.03 9.97
N VAL A 93 5.23 -3.67 9.34
CA VAL A 93 6.53 -4.31 9.62
C VAL A 93 6.91 -4.19 11.10
N SER A 94 6.66 -3.02 11.70
CA SER A 94 6.92 -2.76 13.12
C SER A 94 5.92 -3.40 14.11
N GLY A 95 4.93 -4.16 13.62
CA GLY A 95 3.93 -4.82 14.47
C GLY A 95 2.91 -3.87 15.12
N LYS A 96 2.73 -2.66 14.57
CA LYS A 96 1.84 -1.61 15.12
C LYS A 96 0.44 -1.63 14.51
N ILE A 97 0.14 -2.53 13.58
CA ILE A 97 -1.17 -2.64 12.94
C ILE A 97 -1.95 -3.81 13.50
N THR A 98 -3.23 -3.57 13.82
CA THR A 98 -4.17 -4.59 14.26
C THR A 98 -4.61 -5.48 13.09
N SER A 99 -4.69 -6.79 13.30
CA SER A 99 -5.26 -7.73 12.33
C SER A 99 -6.71 -7.36 11.96
N GLY A 100 -7.09 -7.54 10.70
CA GLY A 100 -8.41 -7.18 10.17
C GLY A 100 -8.53 -5.71 9.74
N SER A 101 -7.44 -4.95 9.73
CA SER A 101 -7.46 -3.54 9.35
C SER A 101 -7.48 -3.35 7.84
N MET A 102 -8.24 -2.35 7.39
CA MET A 102 -8.32 -1.95 5.98
C MET A 102 -8.15 -0.44 5.83
N PHE A 103 -7.32 -0.03 4.87
CA PHE A 103 -6.98 1.38 4.64
C PHE A 103 -7.19 1.74 3.18
N ASN A 104 -8.05 2.74 2.92
CA ASN A 104 -8.31 3.24 1.58
C ASN A 104 -7.48 4.50 1.32
N PHE A 105 -6.93 4.59 0.12
CA PHE A 105 -6.07 5.69 -0.31
C PHE A 105 -6.50 6.22 -1.66
N GLU A 106 -6.22 7.50 -1.87
CA GLU A 106 -6.27 8.13 -3.17
C GLU A 106 -5.14 7.61 -4.07
N ASN A 107 -5.19 7.99 -5.35
CA ASN A 107 -4.24 7.48 -6.35
C ASN A 107 -2.77 7.81 -6.03
N ASP A 108 -2.53 8.91 -5.32
CA ASP A 108 -1.21 9.37 -4.87
C ASP A 108 -0.74 8.71 -3.56
N GLY A 109 -1.53 7.79 -3.01
CA GLY A 109 -1.22 7.06 -1.77
C GLY A 109 -1.46 7.86 -0.49
N SER A 110 -2.13 9.01 -0.56
CA SER A 110 -2.62 9.73 0.61
C SER A 110 -3.93 9.13 1.13
N PHE A 111 -4.21 9.28 2.43
CA PHE A 111 -5.53 8.94 2.96
C PHE A 111 -6.62 9.79 2.31
N LYS A 112 -7.80 9.19 2.11
CA LYS A 112 -9.03 9.97 1.91
C LYS A 112 -9.32 10.74 3.20
N ARG A 113 -8.88 11.99 3.27
CA ARG A 113 -9.23 12.90 4.36
C ARG A 113 -10.63 13.44 4.09
N GLU A 114 -11.56 13.26 5.02
CA GLU A 114 -12.80 14.03 4.97
C GLU A 114 -12.43 15.53 5.11
N PRO A 115 -13.12 16.45 4.41
CA PRO A 115 -12.73 17.87 4.35
C PRO A 115 -12.49 18.53 5.72
N GLU A 116 -13.23 18.09 6.74
CA GLU A 116 -13.14 18.58 8.11
C GLU A 116 -11.79 18.24 8.79
N GLU A 117 -11.17 17.11 8.46
CA GLU A 117 -9.86 16.72 8.99
C GLU A 117 -8.72 17.51 8.34
N ALA A 118 -8.85 17.88 7.06
CA ALA A 118 -7.87 18.72 6.36
C ALA A 118 -7.87 20.16 6.89
N TYR A 119 -9.04 20.72 7.21
CA TYR A 119 -9.18 22.06 7.79
C TYR A 119 -8.55 22.17 9.18
N ASN A 120 -8.65 21.12 10.00
CA ASN A 120 -8.07 21.09 11.35
C ASN A 120 -6.54 20.99 11.37
N LEU A 121 -5.90 20.57 10.27
CA LEU A 121 -4.44 20.53 10.16
C LEU A 121 -3.85 21.88 9.72
N ILE A 122 -4.55 22.62 8.85
CA ILE A 122 -4.10 23.92 8.34
C ILE A 122 -4.21 25.01 9.41
N ASN A 123 -5.20 24.93 10.29
CA ASN A 123 -5.44 25.94 11.34
C ASN A 123 -4.80 25.62 12.70
N LYS A 124 -3.89 24.64 12.76
CA LYS A 124 -3.12 24.29 13.97
C LYS A 124 -1.61 24.50 13.82
N ILE A 125 -1.16 25.20 12.78
CA ILE A 125 0.22 25.67 12.64
C ILE A 125 0.28 27.14 13.05
#